data_AF-A0A1I1CRL3-F1
#
_entry.id   AF-A0A1I1CRL3-F1
#
_cell.length_a   1.000
_cell.length_b   1.000
_cell.length_c   1.000
_cell.angle_alpha   90.00
_cell.angle_beta   90.00
_cell.angle_gamma   90.00
#
_symmetry.space_group_name_H-M   'P 1'
#
loop_
_entity.id
_entity.type
_entity.pdbx_description
1 polymer ?
#
loop_
_entity_poly.entity_id
_entity_poly.type
_entity_poly.pdbx_seq_one_letter_code
_entity_poly.pdbx_strand_id
1 'polypeptide(L)'
;MAGPDPTRSPNLALTALRESRALSQQGLAEDLNRLAITRHRKNLTLSKKSVYRWESGETVSPTRFYQQLLAEYFDVEISQLGFLRPHHVRTTPDEAPGFDLNTATTDVAPEVVRDQQRWLATRTALGASRRRLAVIAEGLYPDHRLPDLKNTGVIAHPAGIPEKPLPLTDVSLILDSAAALPAVTGGEPQSATVRPLVTPGQRHRRYHDAIRELAAPRLFENRLCFRLTDLDLSSSTLWMNFGHMGFFDSLDTNEALAHETAHHHLARDHQDRLTTTKPSWRGLTFRKLIGNPFDLTRRPLMGAVGTLTLRGGDSPSVVLHQRDGERVAGGGGMTHLLPAGIFQPSSVIPAGITEDFSLWRNIQREFAEELLVLQRQLVVVW
;
A
#
# COMPACT_ATOMS: atom_id res chain seq x y z
N MET A 1 -6.94 16.02 -19.53
CA MET A 1 -6.62 17.14 -18.61
C MET A 1 -7.90 17.52 -17.89
N ALA A 2 -8.08 17.07 -16.64
CA ALA A 2 -9.10 17.65 -15.77
C ALA A 2 -8.55 18.99 -15.27
N GLY A 3 -9.27 20.08 -15.51
CA GLY A 3 -8.95 21.39 -14.96
C GLY A 3 -8.98 21.37 -13.42
N PRO A 4 -8.35 22.35 -12.76
CA PRO A 4 -8.30 22.41 -11.31
C PRO A 4 -9.72 22.48 -10.72
N ASP A 5 -9.94 21.65 -9.69
CA ASP A 5 -11.13 21.64 -8.85
C ASP A 5 -11.38 23.06 -8.28
N PRO A 6 -12.48 23.75 -8.65
CA PRO A 6 -12.70 25.16 -8.36
C PRO A 6 -12.92 25.48 -6.87
N THR A 7 -12.87 24.47 -6.00
CA THR A 7 -13.07 24.62 -4.54
C THR A 7 -11.77 24.67 -3.73
N ARG A 8 -10.61 24.47 -4.37
CA ARG A 8 -9.30 24.45 -3.68
C ARG A 8 -8.60 25.79 -3.82
N SER A 9 -8.62 26.58 -2.75
CA SER A 9 -7.81 27.79 -2.66
C SER A 9 -6.42 27.45 -2.13
N PRO A 10 -5.34 27.69 -2.88
CA PRO A 10 -3.98 27.49 -2.38
C PRO A 10 -3.69 28.42 -1.20
N ASN A 11 -2.98 27.91 -0.19
CA ASN A 11 -2.55 28.67 0.98
C ASN A 11 -1.28 29.48 0.64
N LEU A 12 -1.49 30.60 -0.05
CA LEU A 12 -0.42 31.50 -0.48
C LEU A 12 0.37 32.11 0.69
N ALA A 13 -0.24 32.26 1.88
CA ALA A 13 0.43 32.80 3.05
C ALA A 13 1.52 31.85 3.56
N LEU A 14 1.21 30.55 3.66
CA LEU A 14 2.19 29.54 4.05
C LEU A 14 3.31 29.39 3.01
N THR A 15 2.96 29.45 1.72
CA THR A 15 3.94 29.44 0.62
C THR A 15 4.90 30.62 0.71
N ALA A 16 4.40 31.83 0.94
CA ALA A 16 5.23 33.03 1.09
C ALA A 16 6.15 32.95 2.31
N LEU A 17 5.66 32.44 3.45
CA LEU A 17 6.48 32.23 4.65
C LEU A 17 7.64 31.25 4.38
N ARG A 18 7.37 30.12 3.71
CA ARG A 18 8.42 29.17 3.34
C ARG A 18 9.46 29.78 2.39
N GLU A 19 9.00 30.51 1.36
CA GLU A 19 9.87 31.12 0.36
C GLU A 19 10.70 32.27 0.93
N SER A 20 10.17 33.03 1.89
CA SER A 20 10.92 34.09 2.60
C SER A 20 12.15 33.55 3.35
N ARG A 21 12.14 32.26 3.70
CA ARG A 21 13.26 31.55 4.35
C ARG A 21 14.12 30.76 3.34
N ALA A 22 13.87 30.90 2.04
CA ALA A 22 14.51 30.13 0.95
C ALA A 22 14.43 28.61 1.13
N LEU A 23 13.36 28.11 1.76
CA LEU A 23 13.21 26.69 2.06
C LEU A 23 12.49 25.95 0.94
N SER A 24 12.98 24.74 0.64
CA SER A 24 12.17 23.77 -0.11
C SER A 24 11.06 23.20 0.79
N GLN A 25 10.00 22.66 0.19
CA GLN A 25 8.94 21.97 0.94
C GLN A 25 9.48 20.79 1.77
N GLN A 26 10.53 20.12 1.28
CA GLN A 26 11.22 19.05 2.02
C GLN A 26 12.04 19.63 3.19
N GLY A 27 12.77 20.72 2.96
CA GLY A 27 13.55 21.39 4.01
C GLY A 27 12.68 21.88 5.16
N LEU A 28 11.52 22.47 4.85
CA LEU A 28 10.55 22.85 5.89
C LEU A 28 10.05 21.63 6.68
N ALA A 29 9.77 20.50 6.01
CA ALA A 29 9.30 19.30 6.69
C ALA A 29 10.36 18.72 7.66
N GLU A 30 11.62 18.70 7.24
CA GLU A 30 12.75 18.24 8.05
C GLU A 30 12.96 19.12 9.28
N ASP A 31 12.90 20.44 9.10
CA ASP A 31 13.06 21.38 10.20
C ASP A 31 11.90 21.32 11.20
N LEU A 32 10.66 21.12 10.73
CA LEU A 32 9.50 20.93 11.62
C LEU A 32 9.60 19.61 12.40
N ASN A 33 10.11 18.53 11.78
CA ASN A 33 10.39 17.29 12.51
C ASN A 33 11.47 17.52 13.59
N ARG A 34 12.54 18.26 13.26
CA ARG A 34 13.59 18.61 14.23
C ARG A 34 13.05 19.47 15.37
N LEU A 35 12.19 20.43 15.08
CA LEU A 35 11.54 21.29 16.08
C LEU A 35 10.62 20.47 17.00
N ALA A 36 9.82 19.56 16.45
CA ALA A 36 8.94 18.69 17.23
C ALA A 36 9.71 17.78 18.20
N ILE A 37 10.86 17.25 17.77
CA ILE A 37 11.73 16.43 18.62
C ILE A 37 12.35 17.28 19.73
N THR A 38 12.95 18.42 19.37
CA THR A 38 13.75 19.23 20.30
C THR A 38 12.92 20.00 21.33
N ARG A 39 11.78 20.56 20.93
CA ARG A 39 10.94 21.40 21.81
C ARG A 39 9.75 20.65 22.39
N HIS A 40 9.18 19.70 21.65
CA HIS A 40 7.94 19.03 22.04
C HIS A 40 8.10 17.55 22.39
N ARG A 41 9.32 17.01 22.31
CA ARG A 41 9.65 15.58 22.54
C ARG A 41 8.75 14.63 21.74
N LYS A 42 8.33 15.05 20.55
CA LYS A 42 7.45 14.29 19.66
C LYS A 42 8.19 13.93 18.38
N ASN A 43 8.18 12.64 18.04
CA ASN A 43 8.70 12.15 16.77
C ASN A 43 7.62 12.27 15.70
N LEU A 44 7.80 13.24 14.80
CA LEU A 44 6.95 13.41 13.64
C LEU A 44 7.63 12.85 12.39
N THR A 45 6.80 12.52 11.39
CA THR A 45 7.22 12.06 10.06
C THR A 45 6.68 12.98 8.98
N LEU A 46 6.81 14.29 9.18
CA LEU A 46 6.46 15.27 8.15
C LEU A 46 7.38 15.09 6.94
N SER A 47 6.80 15.19 5.74
CA SER A 47 7.53 15.10 4.47
C SER A 47 7.17 16.27 3.57
N LYS A 48 7.89 16.44 2.44
CA LYS A 48 7.50 17.35 1.36
C LYS A 48 6.00 17.29 1.04
N LYS A 49 5.39 16.10 1.05
CA LYS A 49 3.97 15.91 0.75
C LYS A 49 3.05 16.50 1.82
N SER A 50 3.46 16.48 3.10
CA SER A 50 2.72 17.12 4.19
C SER A 50 2.65 18.63 3.97
N VAL A 51 3.80 19.24 3.64
CA VAL A 51 3.89 20.67 3.35
C VAL A 51 3.13 21.03 2.07
N TYR A 52 3.28 20.25 1.00
CA TYR A 52 2.52 20.43 -0.24
C TYR A 52 1.00 20.42 0.02
N ARG A 53 0.49 19.53 0.88
CA ARG A 53 -0.93 19.47 1.22
C ARG A 53 -1.45 20.70 1.95
N TRP A 54 -0.60 21.29 2.80
CA TRP A 54 -0.91 22.52 3.50
C TRP A 54 -0.88 23.74 2.57
N GLU A 55 0.05 23.77 1.60
CA GLU A 55 0.20 24.86 0.62
C GLU A 55 -0.82 24.79 -0.53
N SER A 56 -1.15 23.59 -1.01
CA SER A 56 -2.10 23.40 -2.12
C SER A 56 -3.56 23.55 -1.71
N GLY A 57 -3.85 23.68 -0.41
CA GLY A 57 -5.21 23.68 0.11
C GLY A 57 -5.91 22.32 0.12
N GLU A 58 -5.20 21.21 -0.17
CA GLU A 58 -5.73 19.84 0.01
C GLU A 58 -6.12 19.59 1.48
N THR A 59 -5.43 20.25 2.41
CA THR A 59 -5.79 20.30 3.83
C THR A 59 -6.41 21.65 4.17
N VAL A 60 -7.72 21.67 4.48
CA VAL A 60 -8.45 22.90 4.87
C VAL A 60 -7.80 23.56 6.10
N SER A 61 -7.45 22.75 7.10
CA SER A 61 -6.69 23.18 8.28
C SER A 61 -6.03 21.96 8.91
N PRO A 62 -4.69 21.94 9.11
CA PRO A 62 -4.02 20.85 9.81
C PRO A 62 -4.38 20.86 11.30
N THR A 63 -3.97 19.83 12.04
CA THR A 63 -4.22 19.75 13.49
C THR A 63 -3.64 20.96 14.22
N ARG A 64 -4.20 21.31 15.39
CA ARG A 64 -3.72 22.43 16.21
C ARG A 64 -2.23 22.32 16.54
N PHE A 65 -1.72 21.11 16.74
CA PHE A 65 -0.30 20.90 16.99
C PHE A 65 0.59 21.26 15.80
N TYR A 66 0.20 20.91 14.58
CA TYR A 66 0.94 21.31 13.38
C TYR A 66 0.83 22.82 13.12
N GLN A 67 -0.31 23.44 13.42
CA GLN A 67 -0.44 24.90 13.39
C GLN A 67 0.51 25.57 14.39
N GLN A 68 0.62 25.04 15.61
CA GLN A 68 1.53 25.55 16.63
C GLN A 68 3.00 25.39 16.21
N LEU A 69 3.39 24.24 15.66
CA LEU A 69 4.75 24.03 15.16
C LEU A 69 5.10 24.98 14.01
N LEU A 70 4.18 25.20 13.07
CA LEU A 70 4.37 26.14 11.96
C LEU A 70 4.49 27.58 12.47
N ALA A 71 3.61 27.99 13.38
CA ALA A 71 3.64 29.31 14.01
C ALA A 71 4.95 29.53 14.77
N GLU A 72 5.39 28.55 15.56
CA GLU A 72 6.64 28.59 16.30
C GLU A 72 7.87 28.62 15.37
N TYR A 73 7.85 27.82 14.29
CA TYR A 73 8.97 27.77 13.35
C TYR A 73 9.16 29.07 12.56
N PHE A 74 8.05 29.68 12.13
CA PHE A 74 8.08 30.94 11.37
C PHE A 74 8.11 32.19 12.25
N ASP A 75 7.89 32.04 13.56
CA ASP A 75 7.76 33.12 14.54
C ASP A 75 6.60 34.08 14.19
N VAL A 76 5.42 33.50 13.96
CA VAL A 76 4.20 34.21 13.56
C VAL A 76 3.00 33.71 14.37
N GLU A 77 1.92 34.49 14.43
CA GLU A 77 0.67 34.00 14.98
C GLU A 77 0.04 32.93 14.08
N ILE A 78 -0.70 31.98 14.67
CA ILE A 78 -1.43 30.93 13.91
C ILE A 78 -2.39 31.55 12.86
N SER A 79 -2.94 32.73 13.14
CA SER A 79 -3.81 33.49 12.23
C SER A 79 -3.11 33.88 10.92
N GLN A 80 -1.79 34.02 10.94
CA GLN A 80 -0.95 34.45 9.82
C GLN A 80 -0.52 33.28 8.91
N LEU A 81 -0.79 32.02 9.31
CA LEU A 81 -0.46 30.83 8.52
C LEU A 81 -1.40 30.57 7.34
N GLY A 82 -2.48 31.35 7.19
CA GLY A 82 -3.38 31.30 6.04
C GLY A 82 -4.30 30.07 5.94
N PHE A 83 -4.46 29.30 7.01
CA PHE A 83 -5.41 28.19 7.04
C PHE A 83 -6.86 28.69 7.19
N LEU A 84 -7.78 28.11 6.44
CA LEU A 84 -9.21 28.45 6.54
C LEU A 84 -9.77 27.95 7.87
N ARG A 85 -10.38 28.85 8.65
CA ARG A 85 -11.10 28.44 9.86
C ARG A 85 -12.25 27.51 9.44
N PRO A 86 -12.38 26.31 10.03
CA PRO A 86 -13.57 25.50 9.84
C PRO A 86 -14.79 26.36 10.21
N HIS A 87 -15.72 26.56 9.27
CA HIS A 87 -16.99 27.23 9.56
C HIS A 87 -17.75 26.39 10.59
N HIS A 88 -17.68 26.81 11.84
CA HIS A 88 -18.61 26.38 12.87
C HIS A 88 -19.93 27.07 12.55
N VAL A 89 -20.93 26.32 12.10
CA VAL A 89 -22.30 26.82 12.05
C VAL A 89 -22.67 27.17 13.49
N ARG A 90 -22.77 28.47 13.79
CA ARG A 90 -23.20 29.00 15.09
C ARG A 90 -24.65 28.57 15.32
N THR A 91 -24.85 27.56 16.15
CA THR A 91 -26.03 27.50 17.01
C THR A 91 -25.76 28.40 18.21
N THR A 92 -26.72 29.26 18.53
CA THR A 92 -26.67 30.30 19.56
C THR A 92 -26.44 29.71 20.97
N PRO A 93 -25.79 30.47 21.88
CA PRO A 93 -25.40 30.01 23.20
C PRO A 93 -26.56 30.15 24.19
N ASP A 94 -26.86 29.08 24.93
CA ASP A 94 -27.47 29.23 26.26
C ASP A 94 -26.81 28.26 27.24
N GLU A 95 -26.28 28.87 28.30
CA GLU A 95 -25.83 28.37 29.60
C GLU A 95 -25.04 27.04 29.69
N ALA A 96 -23.73 27.17 29.94
CA ALA A 96 -22.91 26.11 30.50
C ALA A 96 -22.85 26.24 32.04
N PRO A 97 -23.01 25.15 32.81
CA PRO A 97 -22.27 24.96 34.04
C PRO A 97 -20.94 24.27 33.71
N GLY A 98 -19.88 24.78 34.34
CA GLY A 98 -18.49 24.43 34.06
C GLY A 98 -18.20 22.93 34.11
N PHE A 99 -17.28 22.51 33.24
CA PHE A 99 -16.62 21.22 33.37
C PHE A 99 -15.15 21.42 33.66
N ASP A 100 -14.77 20.89 34.81
CA ASP A 100 -13.41 20.73 35.30
C ASP A 100 -12.49 20.13 34.25
N LEU A 101 -11.28 20.69 34.18
CA LEU A 101 -10.13 20.12 33.48
C LEU A 101 -9.64 18.88 34.25
N ASN A 102 -10.37 17.79 34.14
CA ASN A 102 -9.83 16.47 34.45
C ASN A 102 -9.35 15.80 33.17
N THR A 103 -8.08 15.39 33.22
CA THR A 103 -7.38 14.51 32.29
C THR A 103 -8.26 13.35 31.82
N ALA A 104 -8.93 13.51 30.69
CA ALA A 104 -9.57 12.41 30.00
C ALA A 104 -8.50 11.62 29.25
N THR A 105 -8.06 10.51 29.85
CA THR A 105 -7.74 9.33 29.06
C THR A 105 -8.91 9.09 28.11
N THR A 106 -8.72 9.30 26.81
CA THR A 106 -9.72 8.96 25.79
C THR A 106 -9.98 7.46 25.88
N ASP A 107 -11.03 7.10 26.61
CA ASP A 107 -11.47 5.72 26.77
C ASP A 107 -12.09 5.29 25.44
N VAL A 108 -11.29 4.57 24.64
CA VAL A 108 -11.74 4.07 23.33
C VAL A 108 -12.88 3.09 23.59
N ALA A 109 -14.04 3.33 22.98
CA ALA A 109 -15.25 2.54 23.22
C ALA A 109 -14.96 1.02 23.13
N PRO A 110 -15.44 0.19 24.08
CA PRO A 110 -15.08 -1.23 24.15
C PRO A 110 -15.36 -2.04 22.87
N GLU A 111 -16.37 -1.64 22.09
CA GLU A 111 -16.68 -2.25 20.80
C GLU A 111 -15.61 -1.99 19.73
N VAL A 112 -15.00 -0.81 19.73
CA VAL A 112 -13.90 -0.45 18.81
C VAL A 112 -12.68 -1.29 19.16
N VAL A 113 -12.34 -1.38 20.45
CA VAL A 113 -11.22 -2.21 20.93
C VAL A 113 -11.42 -3.67 20.53
N ARG A 114 -12.61 -4.24 20.72
CA ARG A 114 -12.91 -5.63 20.32
C ARG A 114 -12.83 -5.85 18.81
N ASP A 115 -13.32 -4.91 18.00
CA ASP A 115 -13.28 -5.01 16.53
C ASP A 115 -11.82 -4.93 16.03
N GLN A 116 -11.02 -4.00 16.56
CA GLN A 116 -9.59 -3.87 16.23
C GLN A 116 -8.78 -5.10 16.67
N GLN A 117 -9.02 -5.64 17.86
CA GLN A 117 -8.37 -6.88 18.33
C GLN A 117 -8.71 -8.07 17.43
N ARG A 118 -9.97 -8.21 17.01
CA ARG A 118 -10.40 -9.25 16.07
C ARG A 118 -9.69 -9.09 14.73
N TRP A 119 -9.62 -7.86 14.21
CA TRP A 119 -8.94 -7.56 12.95
C TRP A 119 -7.44 -7.90 13.02
N LEU A 120 -6.76 -7.53 14.12
CA LEU A 120 -5.36 -7.90 14.36
C LEU A 120 -5.16 -9.41 14.40
N ALA A 121 -6.02 -10.13 15.13
CA ALA A 121 -5.96 -11.58 15.20
C ALA A 121 -6.14 -12.24 13.82
N THR A 122 -7.09 -11.77 13.01
CA THR A 122 -7.27 -12.25 11.64
C THR A 122 -6.05 -11.94 10.77
N ARG A 123 -5.45 -10.76 10.89
CA ARG A 123 -4.24 -10.38 10.14
C ARG A 123 -3.03 -11.24 10.51
N THR A 124 -2.82 -11.50 11.79
CA THR A 124 -1.77 -12.42 12.26
C THR A 124 -1.98 -13.83 11.72
N ALA A 125 -3.22 -14.35 11.79
CA ALA A 125 -3.55 -15.68 11.27
C ALA A 125 -3.41 -15.77 9.74
N LEU A 126 -3.76 -14.70 9.02
CA LEU A 126 -3.51 -14.55 7.57
C LEU A 126 -2.01 -14.69 7.25
N GLY A 127 -1.15 -13.96 7.97
CA GLY A 127 0.30 -14.02 7.80
C GLY A 127 0.84 -15.45 7.94
N ALA A 128 0.42 -16.16 8.98
CA ALA A 128 0.84 -17.54 9.25
C ALA A 128 0.26 -18.58 8.26
N SER A 129 -0.78 -18.24 7.49
CA SER A 129 -1.55 -19.19 6.67
C SER A 129 -1.59 -18.84 5.18
N ARG A 130 -0.73 -17.93 4.69
CA ARG A 130 -0.80 -17.37 3.33
C ARG A 130 -0.90 -18.43 2.23
N ARG A 131 -0.02 -19.44 2.24
CA ARG A 131 -0.06 -20.54 1.25
C ARG A 131 -1.42 -21.25 1.25
N ARG A 132 -1.90 -21.65 2.44
CA ARG A 132 -3.16 -22.39 2.56
C ARG A 132 -4.35 -21.57 2.05
N LEU A 133 -4.36 -20.27 2.37
CA LEU A 133 -5.39 -19.34 1.89
C LEU A 133 -5.30 -19.08 0.39
N ALA A 134 -4.11 -19.04 -0.19
CA ALA A 134 -3.93 -18.94 -1.63
C ALA A 134 -4.52 -20.17 -2.35
N VAL A 135 -4.32 -21.38 -1.82
CA VAL A 135 -4.96 -22.60 -2.33
C VAL A 135 -6.48 -22.55 -2.22
N ILE A 136 -7.03 -21.98 -1.14
CA ILE A 136 -8.47 -21.73 -1.04
C ILE A 136 -8.95 -20.76 -2.12
N ALA A 137 -8.20 -19.67 -2.37
CA ALA A 137 -8.54 -18.70 -3.40
C ALA A 137 -8.45 -19.29 -4.82
N GLU A 138 -7.43 -20.09 -5.15
CA GLU A 138 -7.34 -20.90 -6.38
C GLU A 138 -8.59 -21.79 -6.54
N GLY A 139 -9.08 -22.33 -5.42
CA GLY A 139 -10.33 -23.05 -5.30
C GLY A 139 -11.54 -22.35 -5.93
N LEU A 140 -11.60 -21.03 -5.83
CA LEU A 140 -12.73 -20.20 -6.27
C LEU A 140 -12.75 -19.92 -7.79
N TYR A 141 -11.64 -20.16 -8.48
CA TYR A 141 -11.45 -19.83 -9.90
C TYR A 141 -11.01 -21.07 -10.71
N PRO A 142 -11.88 -22.09 -10.86
CA PRO A 142 -11.51 -23.33 -11.54
C PRO A 142 -11.05 -23.10 -12.99
N ASP A 143 -11.66 -22.16 -13.72
CA ASP A 143 -11.36 -21.86 -15.12
C ASP A 143 -10.02 -21.12 -15.32
N HIS A 144 -9.37 -20.71 -14.23
CA HIS A 144 -8.09 -20.01 -14.24
C HIS A 144 -6.96 -20.84 -13.60
N ARG A 145 -7.22 -22.12 -13.32
CA ARG A 145 -6.19 -23.04 -12.82
C ARG A 145 -5.30 -23.50 -13.95
N LEU A 146 -4.03 -23.71 -13.63
CA LEU A 146 -3.06 -24.25 -14.56
C LEU A 146 -3.16 -25.79 -14.55
N PRO A 147 -3.34 -26.45 -15.71
CA PRO A 147 -3.62 -27.88 -15.78
C PRO A 147 -2.65 -28.77 -14.97
N ASP A 148 -1.36 -28.43 -15.02
CA ASP A 148 -0.28 -29.21 -14.39
C ASP A 148 0.10 -28.73 -12.99
N LEU A 149 -0.50 -27.65 -12.50
CA LEU A 149 -0.22 -27.07 -11.19
C LEU A 149 -1.46 -27.09 -10.31
N LYS A 150 -1.49 -27.99 -9.32
CA LYS A 150 -2.58 -28.11 -8.35
C LYS A 150 -2.11 -27.71 -6.96
N ASN A 151 -2.96 -26.98 -6.23
CA ASN A 151 -2.70 -26.57 -4.84
C ASN A 151 -1.44 -25.71 -4.69
N THR A 152 -1.19 -24.87 -5.67
CA THR A 152 -0.09 -23.89 -5.67
C THR A 152 -0.55 -22.53 -5.15
N GLY A 153 -1.85 -22.26 -5.22
CA GLY A 153 -2.42 -20.93 -4.97
C GLY A 153 -2.24 -19.97 -6.15
N VAL A 154 -1.75 -20.46 -7.28
CA VAL A 154 -1.49 -19.67 -8.50
C VAL A 154 -2.65 -19.87 -9.47
N ILE A 155 -3.13 -18.78 -10.04
CA ILE A 155 -4.09 -18.74 -11.12
C ILE A 155 -3.56 -17.86 -12.24
N ALA A 156 -3.95 -18.13 -13.47
CA ALA A 156 -3.58 -17.31 -14.62
C ALA A 156 -4.76 -17.15 -15.57
N HIS A 157 -4.76 -16.06 -16.33
CA HIS A 157 -5.62 -15.97 -17.50
C HIS A 157 -5.14 -16.99 -18.53
N PRO A 158 -6.01 -17.80 -19.16
CA PRO A 158 -5.58 -18.80 -20.15
C PRO A 158 -4.75 -18.22 -21.30
N ALA A 159 -5.10 -17.00 -21.74
CA ALA A 159 -4.33 -16.27 -22.77
C ALA A 159 -3.16 -15.43 -22.19
N GLY A 160 -2.84 -15.57 -20.91
CA GLY A 160 -1.85 -14.78 -20.18
C GLY A 160 -0.48 -15.44 -20.04
N ILE A 161 -0.30 -16.66 -20.57
CA ILE A 161 0.94 -17.42 -20.51
C ILE A 161 1.36 -17.75 -21.94
N PRO A 162 2.59 -17.38 -22.37
CA PRO A 162 3.07 -17.74 -23.69
C PRO A 162 3.31 -19.25 -23.79
N GLU A 163 3.05 -19.84 -24.96
CA GLU A 163 3.23 -21.28 -25.20
C GLU A 163 4.68 -21.74 -25.01
N LYS A 164 5.64 -20.84 -25.21
CA LYS A 164 7.07 -21.05 -25.04
C LYS A 164 7.69 -19.84 -24.33
N PRO A 165 8.80 -20.01 -23.60
CA PRO A 165 9.55 -18.88 -23.06
C PRO A 165 9.87 -17.85 -24.16
N LEU A 166 9.51 -16.60 -23.93
CA LEU A 166 9.80 -15.49 -24.85
C LEU A 166 11.15 -14.86 -24.48
N PRO A 167 12.02 -14.58 -25.47
CA PRO A 167 13.15 -13.68 -25.26
C PRO A 167 12.69 -12.34 -24.70
N LEU A 168 13.45 -11.75 -23.78
CA LEU A 168 13.09 -10.45 -23.20
C LEU A 168 13.04 -9.33 -24.26
N THR A 169 13.78 -9.48 -25.36
CA THR A 169 13.74 -8.58 -26.53
C THR A 169 12.40 -8.59 -27.24
N ASP A 170 11.61 -9.64 -27.06
CA ASP A 170 10.29 -9.82 -27.68
C ASP A 170 9.17 -9.38 -26.72
N VAL A 171 9.50 -8.61 -25.68
CA VAL A 171 8.56 -8.00 -24.75
C VAL A 171 8.57 -6.49 -24.93
N SER A 172 7.45 -5.91 -25.33
CA SER A 172 7.27 -4.47 -25.51
C SER A 172 6.43 -3.89 -24.38
N LEU A 173 6.92 -2.80 -23.78
CA LEU A 173 6.28 -2.11 -22.67
C LEU A 173 5.80 -0.73 -23.14
N ILE A 174 4.56 -0.38 -22.81
CA ILE A 174 4.00 0.95 -23.08
C ILE A 174 3.55 1.55 -21.75
N LEU A 175 3.96 2.79 -21.48
CA LEU A 175 3.49 3.54 -20.32
C LEU A 175 2.51 4.63 -20.78
N ASP A 176 1.24 4.46 -20.44
CA ASP A 176 0.22 5.49 -20.57
C ASP A 176 -0.01 6.18 -19.22
N SER A 177 0.58 7.36 -19.07
CA SER A 177 0.39 8.20 -17.87
C SER A 177 -1.04 8.71 -17.68
N ALA A 178 -1.87 8.65 -18.74
CA ALA A 178 -3.27 9.05 -18.71
C ALA A 178 -4.23 7.84 -18.57
N ALA A 179 -3.71 6.64 -18.34
CA ALA A 179 -4.51 5.43 -18.21
C ALA A 179 -5.63 5.59 -17.18
N ALA A 180 -6.84 5.14 -17.56
CA ALA A 180 -8.03 5.25 -16.71
C ALA A 180 -7.85 4.56 -15.36
N LEU A 181 -8.34 5.20 -14.29
CA LEU A 181 -8.29 4.65 -12.93
C LEU A 181 -9.13 3.36 -12.83
N PRO A 182 -8.75 2.41 -11.96
CA PRO A 182 -9.53 1.20 -11.73
C PRO A 182 -10.91 1.54 -11.14
N ALA A 183 -11.92 0.75 -11.51
CA ALA A 183 -13.29 0.95 -11.03
C ALA A 183 -13.46 0.71 -9.52
N VAL A 184 -12.61 -0.14 -8.93
CA VAL A 184 -12.63 -0.51 -7.51
C VAL A 184 -11.31 -0.12 -6.85
N THR A 185 -11.43 0.59 -5.73
CA THR A 185 -10.30 1.19 -4.99
C THR A 185 -10.12 0.64 -3.59
N GLY A 186 -11.02 -0.21 -3.10
CA GLY A 186 -10.92 -0.85 -1.79
C GLY A 186 -11.53 -0.06 -0.63
N GLY A 187 -12.35 0.96 -0.92
CA GLY A 187 -13.12 1.65 0.11
C GLY A 187 -14.62 1.63 -0.09
N GLU A 188 -15.08 0.84 -1.06
CA GLU A 188 -16.48 0.59 -1.34
C GLU A 188 -17.14 -0.12 -0.13
N PRO A 189 -18.46 -0.01 0.06
CA PRO A 189 -19.17 -0.64 1.18
C PRO A 189 -18.91 -2.15 1.30
N GLN A 190 -18.70 -2.84 0.19
CA GLN A 190 -18.43 -4.28 0.13
C GLN A 190 -17.11 -4.67 0.80
N SER A 191 -16.17 -3.73 0.95
CA SER A 191 -14.92 -3.91 1.69
C SER A 191 -15.02 -3.52 3.17
N ALA A 192 -16.19 -3.06 3.65
CA ALA A 192 -16.31 -2.53 5.01
C ALA A 192 -15.99 -3.57 6.08
N THR A 193 -16.33 -4.84 5.88
CA THR A 193 -16.13 -5.92 6.87
C THR A 193 -14.66 -6.20 7.18
N VAL A 194 -13.73 -5.83 6.27
CA VAL A 194 -12.28 -6.01 6.46
C VAL A 194 -11.57 -4.74 6.94
N ARG A 195 -12.30 -3.65 7.17
CA ARG A 195 -11.77 -2.37 7.69
C ARG A 195 -12.27 -2.21 9.12
N PRO A 196 -11.40 -2.19 10.14
CA PRO A 196 -11.86 -2.13 11.53
C PRO A 196 -12.48 -0.77 11.87
N LEU A 197 -13.20 -0.71 12.99
CA LEU A 197 -13.76 0.51 13.56
C LEU A 197 -12.64 1.46 14.02
N VAL A 198 -12.88 2.76 13.82
CA VAL A 198 -12.09 3.88 14.38
C VAL A 198 -12.85 4.48 15.56
N THR A 199 -14.17 4.63 15.42
CA THR A 199 -15.11 5.03 16.47
C THR A 199 -16.37 4.18 16.36
N PRO A 200 -17.27 4.20 17.36
CA PRO A 200 -18.60 3.61 17.22
C PRO A 200 -19.27 3.99 15.89
N GLY A 201 -19.71 2.97 15.14
CA GLY A 201 -20.36 3.15 13.84
C GLY A 201 -19.47 3.62 12.67
N GLN A 202 -18.20 3.97 12.89
CA GLN A 202 -17.30 4.46 11.83
C GLN A 202 -16.09 3.55 11.64
N ARG A 203 -15.88 3.08 10.41
CA ARG A 203 -14.73 2.24 10.02
C ARG A 203 -13.65 3.08 9.33
N HIS A 204 -12.42 2.55 9.32
CA HIS A 204 -11.34 3.13 8.52
C HIS A 204 -11.78 3.28 7.06
N ARG A 205 -11.39 4.37 6.41
CA ARG A 205 -11.80 4.66 5.02
C ARG A 205 -11.16 3.71 4.00
N ARG A 206 -9.94 3.26 4.28
CA ARG A 206 -9.14 2.36 3.46
C ARG A 206 -8.46 1.31 4.32
N TYR A 207 -8.12 0.16 3.74
CA TYR A 207 -7.48 -0.92 4.48
C TYR A 207 -6.06 -0.54 4.91
N HIS A 208 -5.33 0.20 4.08
CA HIS A 208 -4.00 0.68 4.42
C HIS A 208 -4.00 1.68 5.60
N ASP A 209 -5.09 2.41 5.84
CA ASP A 209 -5.20 3.30 7.01
C ASP A 209 -5.25 2.47 8.31
N ALA A 210 -5.96 1.34 8.28
CA ALA A 210 -5.99 0.39 9.40
C ALA A 210 -4.63 -0.26 9.65
N ILE A 211 -3.90 -0.63 8.58
CA ILE A 211 -2.53 -1.10 8.72
C ILE A 211 -1.65 -0.03 9.36
N ARG A 212 -1.73 1.23 8.88
CA ARG A 212 -0.91 2.33 9.39
C ARG A 212 -1.12 2.58 10.88
N GLU A 213 -2.36 2.46 11.35
CA GLU A 213 -2.69 2.75 12.74
C GLU A 213 -2.44 1.56 13.67
N LEU A 214 -2.80 0.35 13.24
CA LEU A 214 -2.87 -0.81 14.13
C LEU A 214 -1.71 -1.79 13.95
N ALA A 215 -1.07 -1.82 12.79
CA ALA A 215 -0.11 -2.86 12.42
C ALA A 215 0.99 -2.35 11.47
N ALA A 216 1.48 -1.13 11.71
CA ALA A 216 2.42 -0.48 10.80
C ALA A 216 3.77 -1.22 10.78
N PRO A 217 4.24 -1.70 9.61
CA PRO A 217 5.59 -2.22 9.49
C PRO A 217 6.62 -1.08 9.56
N ARG A 218 7.89 -1.45 9.80
CA ARG A 218 9.00 -0.50 9.92
C ARG A 218 9.14 0.43 8.70
N LEU A 219 8.91 -0.10 7.50
CA LEU A 219 8.84 0.67 6.26
C LEU A 219 7.43 0.54 5.70
N PHE A 220 6.68 1.65 5.71
CA PHE A 220 5.30 1.69 5.25
C PHE A 220 5.03 2.95 4.43
N GLU A 221 5.42 2.90 3.15
CA GLU A 221 5.39 4.05 2.26
C GLU A 221 4.53 3.77 1.02
N ASN A 222 3.83 4.81 0.56
CA ASN A 222 3.08 4.73 -0.68
C ASN A 222 3.98 5.09 -1.86
N ARG A 223 4.81 4.14 -2.30
CA ARG A 223 5.69 4.32 -3.44
C ARG A 223 4.90 4.27 -4.75
N LEU A 224 5.38 4.99 -5.77
CA LEU A 224 4.87 4.88 -7.14
C LEU A 224 5.19 3.48 -7.67
N CYS A 225 4.23 2.83 -8.32
CA CYS A 225 4.42 1.54 -8.99
C CYS A 225 3.83 1.60 -10.41
N PHE A 226 4.34 0.75 -11.30
CA PHE A 226 3.75 0.56 -12.62
C PHE A 226 2.57 -0.42 -12.51
N ARG A 227 1.37 0.04 -12.88
CA ARG A 227 0.13 -0.73 -12.87
C ARG A 227 -0.06 -1.39 -14.21
N LEU A 228 -0.21 -2.70 -14.27
CA LEU A 228 -0.58 -3.38 -15.51
C LEU A 228 -2.03 -3.03 -15.88
N THR A 229 -2.26 -2.57 -17.10
CA THR A 229 -3.59 -2.17 -17.61
C THR A 229 -4.06 -3.02 -18.76
N ASP A 230 -3.14 -3.63 -19.51
CA ASP A 230 -3.46 -4.52 -20.61
C ASP A 230 -2.31 -5.50 -20.87
N LEU A 231 -2.65 -6.65 -21.44
CA LEU A 231 -1.70 -7.70 -21.81
C LEU A 231 -2.16 -8.35 -23.12
N ASP A 232 -1.35 -8.22 -24.17
CA ASP A 232 -1.62 -8.82 -25.47
C ASP A 232 -0.51 -9.80 -25.87
N LEU A 233 -0.92 -11.06 -25.99
CA LEU A 233 -0.10 -12.22 -26.40
C LEU A 233 -0.53 -12.77 -27.77
N SER A 234 -1.34 -12.04 -28.53
CA SER A 234 -1.85 -12.48 -29.84
C SER A 234 -0.77 -12.51 -30.94
N SER A 235 0.37 -11.87 -30.70
CA SER A 235 1.50 -11.80 -31.62
C SER A 235 2.73 -12.53 -31.07
N SER A 236 3.79 -12.66 -31.89
CA SER A 236 5.09 -13.17 -31.43
C SER A 236 5.76 -12.27 -30.39
N THR A 237 5.34 -11.01 -30.31
CA THR A 237 5.77 -10.02 -29.31
C THR A 237 4.70 -9.92 -28.22
N LEU A 238 5.13 -9.99 -26.97
CA LEU A 238 4.26 -9.71 -25.83
C LEU A 238 4.15 -8.20 -25.62
N TRP A 239 2.95 -7.65 -25.76
CA TRP A 239 2.67 -6.24 -25.48
C TRP A 239 2.07 -6.09 -24.09
N MET A 240 2.68 -5.23 -23.28
CA MET A 240 2.25 -4.94 -21.91
C MET A 240 2.01 -3.45 -21.75
N ASN A 241 0.75 -3.06 -21.48
CA ASN A 241 0.40 -1.67 -21.23
C ASN A 241 0.37 -1.40 -19.73
N PHE A 242 0.92 -0.26 -19.36
CA PHE A 242 1.01 0.17 -17.97
C PHE A 242 0.47 1.58 -17.78
N GLY A 243 -0.06 1.82 -16.59
CA GLY A 243 -0.26 3.16 -16.04
C GLY A 243 0.45 3.31 -14.70
N HIS A 244 0.07 4.33 -13.94
CA HIS A 244 0.58 4.54 -12.59
C HIS A 244 -0.41 4.05 -11.51
N MET A 245 0.14 3.63 -10.37
CA MET A 245 -0.58 3.39 -9.12
C MET A 245 0.34 3.69 -7.93
N GLY A 246 -0.24 3.81 -6.74
CA GLY A 246 0.50 3.75 -5.49
C GLY A 246 0.57 2.32 -4.95
N PHE A 247 1.64 1.99 -4.22
CA PHE A 247 1.78 0.73 -3.49
C PHE A 247 0.56 0.43 -2.59
N PHE A 248 -0.02 1.44 -1.95
CA PHE A 248 -1.19 1.27 -1.08
C PHE A 248 -2.46 0.88 -1.83
N ASP A 249 -2.57 1.15 -3.13
CA ASP A 249 -3.72 0.70 -3.93
C ASP A 249 -3.76 -0.85 -4.00
N SER A 250 -2.59 -1.50 -3.97
CA SER A 250 -2.50 -2.96 -3.84
C SER A 250 -2.85 -3.45 -2.43
N LEU A 251 -2.60 -2.66 -1.38
CA LEU A 251 -3.00 -3.04 -0.02
C LEU A 251 -4.52 -2.95 0.14
N ASP A 252 -5.12 -1.87 -0.37
CA ASP A 252 -6.56 -1.62 -0.31
C ASP A 252 -7.37 -2.65 -1.09
N THR A 253 -6.75 -3.34 -2.04
CA THR A 253 -7.41 -4.38 -2.83
C THR A 253 -6.86 -5.77 -2.50
N ASN A 254 -5.63 -6.11 -2.87
CA ASN A 254 -5.09 -7.47 -2.75
C ASN A 254 -4.97 -7.94 -1.29
N GLU A 255 -4.45 -7.11 -0.38
CA GLU A 255 -4.35 -7.49 1.03
C GLU A 255 -5.72 -7.47 1.74
N ALA A 256 -6.63 -6.58 1.35
CA ALA A 256 -8.02 -6.60 1.81
C ALA A 256 -8.76 -7.87 1.36
N LEU A 257 -8.57 -8.33 0.12
CA LEU A 257 -9.09 -9.62 -0.37
C LEU A 257 -8.49 -10.81 0.38
N ALA A 258 -7.19 -10.76 0.68
CA ALA A 258 -6.52 -11.78 1.48
C ALA A 258 -7.11 -11.82 2.91
N HIS A 259 -7.36 -10.66 3.52
CA HIS A 259 -8.02 -10.53 4.82
C HIS A 259 -9.44 -11.09 4.77
N GLU A 260 -10.24 -10.74 3.76
CA GLU A 260 -11.60 -11.27 3.58
C GLU A 260 -11.59 -12.80 3.49
N THR A 261 -10.65 -13.34 2.70
CA THR A 261 -10.47 -14.79 2.55
C THR A 261 -10.11 -15.42 3.89
N ALA A 262 -9.19 -14.81 4.65
CA ALA A 262 -8.82 -15.29 5.98
C ALA A 262 -10.00 -15.26 6.96
N HIS A 263 -10.76 -14.16 6.98
CA HIS A 263 -11.91 -13.96 7.84
C HIS A 263 -12.98 -15.03 7.65
N HIS A 264 -13.22 -15.46 6.40
CA HIS A 264 -14.26 -16.43 6.08
C HIS A 264 -13.79 -17.87 6.01
N HIS A 265 -12.51 -18.12 5.74
CA HIS A 265 -12.03 -19.48 5.48
C HIS A 265 -11.03 -20.02 6.50
N LEU A 266 -10.45 -19.19 7.38
CA LEU A 266 -9.72 -19.72 8.52
C LEU A 266 -10.68 -20.15 9.62
N ALA A 267 -10.37 -21.29 10.22
CA ALA A 267 -11.03 -21.81 11.40
C ALA A 267 -9.98 -22.37 12.36
N ARG A 268 -10.41 -22.79 13.54
CA ARG A 268 -9.59 -23.58 14.46
C ARG A 268 -10.24 -24.94 14.65
N ASP A 269 -9.42 -25.98 14.68
CA ASP A 269 -9.90 -27.32 15.01
C ASP A 269 -10.03 -27.51 16.53
N HIS A 270 -10.41 -28.72 16.98
CA HIS A 270 -10.56 -29.05 18.40
C HIS A 270 -9.25 -28.94 19.20
N GLN A 271 -8.09 -28.87 18.53
CA GLN A 271 -6.76 -28.73 19.13
C GLN A 271 -6.26 -27.28 19.05
N ASP A 272 -7.15 -26.33 18.75
CA ASP A 272 -6.84 -24.91 18.54
C ASP A 272 -5.90 -24.62 17.36
N ARG A 273 -5.66 -25.58 16.47
CA ARG A 273 -4.75 -25.39 15.32
C ARG A 273 -5.48 -24.65 14.21
N LEU A 274 -4.80 -23.68 13.59
CA LEU A 274 -5.32 -22.99 12.42
C LEU A 274 -5.58 -24.00 11.29
N THR A 275 -6.82 -23.99 10.80
CA THR A 275 -7.26 -24.80 9.68
C THR A 275 -8.00 -23.98 8.63
N THR A 276 -8.27 -24.59 7.47
CA THR A 276 -8.95 -23.95 6.35
C THR A 276 -10.21 -24.73 5.99
N THR A 277 -11.31 -24.01 5.76
CA THR A 277 -12.56 -24.58 5.23
C THR A 277 -12.46 -24.85 3.73
N LYS A 278 -13.48 -25.47 3.13
CA LYS A 278 -13.56 -25.63 1.67
C LYS A 278 -13.76 -24.28 0.97
N PRO A 279 -13.27 -24.09 -0.26
CA PRO A 279 -13.53 -22.88 -1.04
C PRO A 279 -15.03 -22.60 -1.16
N SER A 280 -15.45 -21.38 -0.86
CA SER A 280 -16.84 -20.95 -0.96
C SER A 280 -16.94 -19.46 -1.21
N TRP A 281 -17.86 -19.05 -2.07
CA TRP A 281 -18.16 -17.63 -2.31
C TRP A 281 -19.00 -16.99 -1.19
N ARG A 282 -19.42 -17.74 -0.17
CA ARG A 282 -20.26 -17.21 0.92
C ARG A 282 -19.45 -16.19 1.76
N GLY A 283 -20.02 -15.00 1.97
CA GLY A 283 -19.39 -13.94 2.77
C GLY A 283 -18.35 -13.09 2.04
N LEU A 284 -17.83 -13.53 0.89
CA LEU A 284 -16.80 -12.81 0.13
C LEU A 284 -17.37 -11.64 -0.71
N THR A 285 -17.96 -10.64 -0.05
CA THR A 285 -18.65 -9.51 -0.70
C THR A 285 -17.70 -8.65 -1.52
N PHE A 286 -16.49 -8.39 -1.03
CA PHE A 286 -15.49 -7.59 -1.72
C PHE A 286 -14.89 -8.35 -2.91
N ARG A 287 -14.55 -9.64 -2.74
CA ARG A 287 -14.10 -10.48 -3.87
C ARG A 287 -15.15 -10.60 -4.97
N LYS A 288 -16.43 -10.70 -4.62
CA LYS A 288 -17.53 -10.66 -5.60
C LYS A 288 -17.62 -9.32 -6.32
N LEU A 289 -17.40 -8.21 -5.62
CA LEU A 289 -17.34 -6.89 -6.26
C LEU A 289 -16.21 -6.82 -7.28
N ILE A 290 -15.02 -7.36 -6.98
CA ILE A 290 -13.93 -7.41 -7.96
C ILE A 290 -14.34 -8.23 -9.19
N GLY A 291 -14.92 -9.42 -8.97
CA GLY A 291 -15.33 -10.32 -10.05
C GLY A 291 -14.15 -11.07 -10.65
N ASN A 292 -13.97 -10.95 -11.97
CA ASN A 292 -12.88 -11.60 -12.70
C ASN A 292 -11.52 -11.04 -12.24
N PRO A 293 -10.60 -11.88 -11.70
CA PRO A 293 -9.28 -11.42 -11.26
C PRO A 293 -8.38 -10.98 -12.42
N PHE A 294 -8.75 -11.22 -13.68
CA PHE A 294 -7.98 -10.79 -14.85
C PHE A 294 -8.63 -9.64 -15.62
N ASP A 295 -9.76 -9.10 -15.15
CA ASP A 295 -10.28 -7.84 -15.66
C ASP A 295 -9.49 -6.66 -15.04
N LEU A 296 -8.51 -6.16 -15.81
CA LEU A 296 -7.56 -5.12 -15.39
C LEU A 296 -8.21 -3.74 -15.24
N THR A 297 -9.46 -3.57 -15.67
CA THR A 297 -10.23 -2.34 -15.45
C THR A 297 -10.85 -2.28 -14.05
N ARG A 298 -11.04 -3.45 -13.40
CA ARG A 298 -11.74 -3.54 -12.12
C ARG A 298 -10.88 -3.10 -10.95
N ARG A 299 -9.63 -3.55 -10.90
CA ARG A 299 -8.74 -3.32 -9.75
C ARG A 299 -7.32 -2.99 -10.20
N PRO A 300 -6.55 -2.26 -9.39
CA PRO A 300 -5.15 -2.03 -9.67
C PRO A 300 -4.36 -3.34 -9.57
N LEU A 301 -3.64 -3.69 -10.64
CA LEU A 301 -2.74 -4.84 -10.67
C LEU A 301 -1.28 -4.37 -10.64
N MET A 302 -0.64 -4.55 -9.49
CA MET A 302 0.77 -4.26 -9.31
C MET A 302 1.62 -5.41 -9.90
N GLY A 303 2.56 -5.07 -10.78
CA GLY A 303 3.49 -6.05 -11.34
C GLY A 303 4.61 -6.40 -10.35
N ALA A 304 4.98 -7.68 -10.31
CA ALA A 304 6.20 -8.15 -9.68
C ALA A 304 7.01 -8.95 -10.70
N VAL A 305 8.33 -8.79 -10.66
CA VAL A 305 9.29 -9.51 -11.52
C VAL A 305 10.10 -10.43 -10.62
N GLY A 306 9.98 -11.74 -10.84
CA GLY A 306 10.83 -12.75 -10.22
C GLY A 306 11.80 -13.32 -11.25
N THR A 307 13.05 -13.55 -10.86
CA THR A 307 14.08 -14.09 -11.74
C THR A 307 14.56 -15.44 -11.24
N LEU A 308 14.42 -16.48 -12.08
CA LEU A 308 15.03 -17.78 -11.82
C LEU A 308 16.50 -17.75 -12.26
N THR A 309 17.39 -17.59 -11.29
CA THR A 309 18.83 -17.55 -11.55
C THR A 309 19.40 -18.96 -11.63
N LEU A 310 19.96 -19.31 -12.80
CA LEU A 310 20.63 -20.59 -13.04
C LEU A 310 22.15 -20.41 -12.95
N ARG A 311 22.81 -21.20 -12.11
CA ARG A 311 24.27 -21.34 -12.09
C ARG A 311 24.64 -22.51 -13.01
N GLY A 312 25.45 -22.24 -14.02
CA GLY A 312 25.96 -23.26 -14.95
C GLY A 312 27.12 -24.09 -14.36
N GLY A 313 27.73 -24.92 -15.21
CA GLY A 313 28.79 -25.86 -14.85
C GLY A 313 28.33 -27.32 -14.89
N ASP A 314 29.18 -28.24 -14.45
CA ASP A 314 28.91 -29.69 -14.47
C ASP A 314 27.77 -30.11 -13.52
N SER A 315 27.45 -29.26 -12.54
CA SER A 315 26.31 -29.43 -11.64
C SER A 315 25.47 -28.14 -11.61
N PRO A 316 24.53 -27.99 -12.56
CA PRO A 316 23.67 -26.82 -12.61
C PRO A 316 22.83 -26.68 -11.34
N SER A 317 22.69 -25.46 -10.83
CA SER A 317 21.90 -25.18 -9.63
C SER A 317 21.08 -23.92 -9.77
N VAL A 318 20.04 -23.78 -8.93
CA VAL A 318 19.18 -22.60 -8.88
C VAL A 318 19.36 -21.87 -7.56
N VAL A 319 19.27 -20.55 -7.58
CA VAL A 319 19.35 -19.73 -6.37
C VAL A 319 17.94 -19.33 -5.94
N LEU A 320 17.61 -19.67 -4.69
CA LEU A 320 16.33 -19.35 -4.05
C LEU A 320 16.60 -18.62 -2.73
N HIS A 321 15.63 -17.84 -2.28
CA HIS A 321 15.68 -17.07 -1.04
C HIS A 321 14.54 -17.47 -0.11
N GLN A 322 14.86 -17.80 1.14
CA GLN A 322 13.88 -18.02 2.20
C GLN A 322 13.50 -16.67 2.83
N ARG A 323 12.28 -16.20 2.57
CA ARG A 323 11.84 -14.88 3.07
C ARG A 323 11.57 -14.94 4.58
N ASP A 324 12.17 -14.01 5.32
CA ASP A 324 11.87 -13.78 6.73
C ASP A 324 10.40 -13.32 6.89
N GLY A 325 9.60 -14.12 7.60
CA GLY A 325 8.17 -13.89 7.80
C GLY A 325 7.84 -12.70 8.69
N GLU A 326 8.78 -12.26 9.54
CA GLU A 326 8.56 -11.20 10.52
C GLU A 326 8.86 -9.80 9.95
N ARG A 327 9.56 -9.72 8.81
CA ARG A 327 10.04 -8.45 8.23
C ARG A 327 9.29 -7.95 7.01
N VAL A 328 8.38 -8.75 6.42
CA VAL A 328 7.70 -8.40 5.16
C VAL A 328 6.18 -8.34 5.30
N ALA A 329 5.56 -7.33 4.68
CA ALA A 329 4.11 -7.13 4.70
C ALA A 329 3.33 -8.20 3.88
N GLY A 330 4.00 -8.87 2.94
CA GLY A 330 3.43 -9.92 2.08
C GLY A 330 4.45 -11.01 1.72
N GLY A 331 3.96 -12.26 1.59
CA GLY A 331 4.76 -13.41 1.14
C GLY A 331 5.86 -13.88 2.11
N GLY A 332 5.74 -13.59 3.41
CA GLY A 332 6.67 -14.05 4.44
C GLY A 332 6.66 -15.58 4.64
N GLY A 333 7.81 -16.16 4.98
CA GLY A 333 7.96 -17.60 5.28
C GLY A 333 7.99 -18.53 4.07
N MET A 334 8.00 -17.99 2.85
CA MET A 334 8.05 -18.75 1.60
C MET A 334 9.46 -18.78 1.03
N THR A 335 9.86 -19.94 0.48
CA THR A 335 10.98 -20.01 -0.45
C THR A 335 10.56 -19.33 -1.75
N HIS A 336 11.34 -18.38 -2.22
CA HIS A 336 11.04 -17.53 -3.37
C HIS A 336 12.24 -17.43 -4.32
N LEU A 337 12.00 -16.97 -5.54
CA LEU A 337 13.06 -16.68 -6.51
C LEU A 337 14.00 -15.59 -5.98
N LEU A 338 15.27 -15.69 -6.34
CA LEU A 338 16.28 -14.66 -6.06
C LEU A 338 16.95 -14.24 -7.39
N PRO A 339 16.85 -12.96 -7.79
CA PRO A 339 16.12 -11.87 -7.13
C PRO A 339 14.62 -11.83 -7.45
N ALA A 340 13.83 -11.12 -6.63
CA ALA A 340 12.45 -10.79 -6.95
C ALA A 340 11.98 -9.45 -6.35
N GLY A 341 11.32 -8.63 -7.16
CA GLY A 341 10.89 -7.30 -6.73
C GLY A 341 9.63 -6.77 -7.41
N ILE A 342 9.08 -5.70 -6.84
CA ILE A 342 7.94 -4.98 -7.42
C ILE A 342 8.43 -4.15 -8.60
N PHE A 343 7.69 -4.14 -9.70
CA PHE A 343 8.00 -3.30 -10.85
C PHE A 343 7.63 -1.84 -10.55
N GLN A 344 8.62 -1.08 -10.10
CA GLN A 344 8.48 0.31 -9.66
C GLN A 344 9.73 1.11 -10.00
N PRO A 345 9.61 2.43 -10.22
CA PRO A 345 10.77 3.28 -10.39
C PRO A 345 11.51 3.50 -9.05
N SER A 346 12.80 3.74 -9.14
CA SER A 346 13.66 4.09 -8.01
C SER A 346 13.43 5.53 -7.52
N SER A 347 12.91 6.40 -8.40
CA SER A 347 12.64 7.81 -8.13
C SER A 347 11.28 8.24 -8.70
N VAL A 348 10.76 9.36 -8.21
CA VAL A 348 9.51 9.99 -8.70
C VAL A 348 9.78 11.13 -9.68
N ILE A 349 11.04 11.40 -10.01
CA ILE A 349 11.38 12.40 -11.05
C ILE A 349 11.07 11.83 -12.44
N PRO A 350 10.52 12.62 -13.37
CA PRO A 350 10.10 12.11 -14.69
C PRO A 350 11.18 11.34 -15.45
N ALA A 351 12.42 11.85 -15.47
CA ALA A 351 13.54 11.17 -16.12
C ALA A 351 13.81 9.78 -15.53
N GLY A 352 13.81 9.67 -14.20
CA GLY A 352 13.99 8.40 -13.49
C GLY A 352 12.85 7.42 -13.73
N ILE A 353 11.60 7.90 -13.84
CA ILE A 353 10.46 7.06 -14.21
C ILE A 353 10.65 6.47 -15.61
N THR A 354 11.03 7.31 -16.58
CA THR A 354 11.27 6.86 -17.96
C THR A 354 12.44 5.88 -18.05
N GLU A 355 13.54 6.16 -17.36
CA GLU A 355 14.71 5.28 -17.33
C GLU A 355 14.40 3.93 -16.68
N ASP A 356 13.67 3.93 -15.56
CA ASP A 356 13.35 2.71 -14.80
C ASP A 356 12.16 1.91 -15.36
N PHE A 357 11.45 2.43 -16.36
CA PHE A 357 10.39 1.69 -17.06
C PHE A 357 10.96 0.64 -18.02
N SER A 358 11.70 -0.32 -17.46
CA SER A 358 12.38 -1.41 -18.17
C SER A 358 12.45 -2.65 -17.28
N LEU A 359 11.90 -3.76 -17.76
CA LEU A 359 12.01 -5.05 -17.06
C LEU A 359 13.48 -5.44 -16.82
N TRP A 360 14.37 -5.18 -17.78
CA TRP A 360 15.79 -5.49 -17.65
C TRP A 360 16.48 -4.65 -16.56
N ARG A 361 16.21 -3.34 -16.49
CA ARG A 361 16.76 -2.50 -15.42
C ARG A 361 16.18 -2.86 -14.06
N ASN A 362 14.90 -3.24 -14.01
CA ASN A 362 14.30 -3.78 -12.79
C ASN A 362 15.04 -5.04 -12.32
N ILE A 363 15.26 -6.02 -13.21
CA ILE A 363 16.02 -7.25 -12.90
C ILE A 363 17.42 -6.91 -12.38
N GLN A 364 18.17 -6.06 -13.07
CA GLN A 364 19.52 -5.65 -12.65
C GLN A 364 19.52 -4.97 -11.28
N ARG A 365 18.56 -4.10 -11.01
CA ARG A 365 18.42 -3.41 -9.72
C ARG A 365 18.15 -4.39 -8.60
N GLU A 366 17.21 -5.32 -8.78
CA GLU A 366 16.92 -6.35 -7.77
C GLU A 366 18.11 -7.30 -7.56
N PHE A 367 18.88 -7.62 -8.61
CA PHE A 367 20.18 -8.31 -8.46
C PHE A 367 21.15 -7.51 -7.60
N ALA A 368 21.29 -6.20 -7.83
CA ALA A 368 22.19 -5.36 -7.06
C ALA A 368 21.75 -5.25 -5.59
N GLU A 369 20.46 -5.03 -5.34
CA GLU A 369 19.89 -4.87 -4.01
C GLU A 369 19.89 -6.19 -3.21
N GLU A 370 19.53 -7.32 -3.82
CA GLU A 370 19.42 -8.57 -3.08
C GLU A 370 20.72 -9.39 -3.12
N LEU A 371 21.46 -9.48 -4.23
CA LEU A 371 22.67 -10.32 -4.30
C LEU A 371 23.97 -9.57 -3.95
N LEU A 372 24.14 -8.32 -4.40
CA LEU A 372 25.40 -7.59 -4.16
C LEU A 372 25.46 -6.96 -2.77
N VAL A 373 24.32 -6.57 -2.18
CA VAL A 373 24.28 -6.18 -0.77
C VAL A 373 24.47 -7.40 0.14
N LEU A 374 23.97 -8.59 -0.22
CA LEU A 374 24.19 -9.84 0.53
C LEU A 374 25.64 -10.33 0.50
N GLN A 375 26.45 -10.02 -0.52
CA GLN A 375 27.88 -10.33 -0.51
C GLN A 375 28.67 -9.63 0.61
N ARG A 376 28.09 -8.61 1.27
CA ARG A 376 28.68 -8.01 2.49
C ARG A 376 28.24 -8.70 3.80
N GLN A 377 27.37 -9.72 3.74
CA GLN A 377 26.80 -10.39 4.92
C GLN A 377 26.73 -11.94 4.84
N LEU A 378 27.17 -12.57 3.75
CA LEU A 378 27.20 -14.03 3.63
C LEU A 378 28.40 -14.63 4.40
N VAL A 379 28.15 -15.09 5.62
CA VAL A 379 28.89 -16.22 6.19
C VAL A 379 28.39 -17.47 5.47
N VAL A 380 29.28 -18.09 4.70
CA VAL A 380 29.08 -19.41 4.10
C VAL A 380 28.86 -20.40 5.24
N VAL A 381 27.68 -21.01 5.30
CA VAL A 381 27.46 -22.23 6.09
C VAL A 381 27.34 -23.36 5.08
N TRP A 382 28.26 -24.31 5.21
CA TRP A 382 28.46 -25.49 4.36
C TRP A 382 27.25 -26.43 4.33
#